data_AF-A0A350CBU6-F1
#
_entry.id   AF-A0A350CBU6-F1
#
_cell.length_a   1.000
_cell.length_b   1.000
_cell.length_c   1.000
_cell.angle_alpha   90.00
_cell.angle_beta   90.00
_cell.angle_gamma   90.00
#
_symmetry.space_group_name_H-M   'P 1'
#
loop_
_entity.id
_entity.type
_entity.pdbx_description
1 polymer ?
#
loop_
_entity_poly.entity_id
_entity_poly.type
_entity_poly.pdbx_seq_one_letter_code
_entity_poly.pdbx_strand_id
1 'polypeptide(L)' 'VGDRYVAVLHGTGDSEKPRRWVPYLAESEDLLTWKRRGQPLRPVMENRSSGMLVHDGTEWRLYTTHDRVDLYRPQR' A
#
# COMPACT_ATOMS: atom_id res chain seq x y z
N VAL A 1 13.02 5.66 -0.79
CA VAL A 1 12.63 7.10 -0.78
C VAL A 1 13.67 7.81 0.05
N GLY A 2 14.60 8.52 -0.60
CA GLY A 2 15.91 8.78 0.01
C GLY A 2 16.61 7.47 0.37
N ASP A 3 17.19 7.39 1.57
CA ASP A 3 18.03 6.27 2.04
C ASP A 3 17.24 5.08 2.62
N ARG A 4 15.92 5.00 2.36
CA ARG A 4 15.04 3.95 2.91
C ARG A 4 14.43 3.08 1.82
N TYR A 5 14.31 1.79 2.12
CA TYR A 5 13.51 0.82 1.38
C TYR A 5 12.04 0.93 1.78
N VAL A 6 11.14 0.75 0.81
CA VAL A 6 9.69 0.80 1.02
C VAL A 6 9.07 -0.46 0.44
N ALA A 7 8.22 -1.11 1.22
CA ALA A 7 7.43 -2.25 0.80
C ALA A 7 5.94 -1.92 0.83
N VAL A 8 5.18 -2.45 -0.13
CA VAL A 8 3.72 -2.44 -0.11
C VAL A 8 3.24 -3.73 0.55
N LEU A 9 2.49 -3.59 1.63
CA LEU A 9 2.01 -4.71 2.44
C LEU A 9 0.51 -4.97 2.20
N HIS A 10 0.16 -6.25 2.13
CA HIS A 10 -1.21 -6.72 2.14
C HIS A 10 -1.67 -6.86 3.61
N GLY A 11 -2.50 -5.93 4.10
CA GLY A 11 -2.90 -5.88 5.51
C GLY A 11 -4.42 -5.78 5.70
N THR A 12 -4.89 -6.05 6.91
CA THR A 12 -6.30 -5.87 7.30
C THR A 12 -6.47 -4.58 8.09
N GLY A 13 -7.54 -3.85 7.77
CA GLY A 13 -8.00 -2.71 8.57
C GLY A 13 -9.05 -3.10 9.62
N ASP A 14 -9.62 -4.30 9.51
CA ASP A 14 -10.67 -4.80 10.40
C ASP A 14 -10.14 -5.80 11.42
N SER A 15 -10.74 -5.79 12.61
CA SER A 15 -10.60 -6.83 13.63
C SER A 15 -11.50 -8.03 13.35
N GLU A 16 -12.72 -7.78 12.85
CA GLU A 16 -13.78 -8.76 12.64
C GLU A 16 -13.68 -9.51 11.30
N LYS A 17 -14.26 -10.72 11.26
CA LYS A 17 -14.25 -11.60 10.07
C LYS A 17 -15.63 -11.58 9.38
N PRO A 18 -15.70 -11.71 8.04
CA PRO A 18 -14.59 -11.74 7.09
C PRO A 18 -13.90 -10.37 7.01
N ARG A 19 -12.56 -10.39 6.95
CA ARG A 19 -11.74 -9.17 6.98
C ARG A 19 -11.69 -8.50 5.62
N ARG A 20 -11.68 -7.17 5.61
CA ARG A 20 -11.32 -6.40 4.44
C ARG A 20 -9.82 -6.14 4.42
N TRP A 21 -9.25 -6.30 3.24
CA TRP A 21 -7.83 -6.19 3.01
C TRP A 21 -7.53 -4.94 2.19
N VAL A 22 -6.51 -4.21 2.61
CA VAL A 22 -6.07 -2.96 2.00
C VAL A 22 -4.54 -2.84 2.00
N PRO A 23 -3.97 -1.99 1.14
CA PRO A 23 -2.53 -1.85 1.04
C PRO A 23 -2.01 -0.93 2.15
N TYR A 24 -0.89 -1.31 2.75
CA TYR A 24 -0.14 -0.48 3.69
C TYR A 24 1.28 -0.28 3.17
N LEU A 25 2.03 0.64 3.79
CA LEU A 25 3.47 0.74 3.58
C LEU A 25 4.23 0.20 4.79
N ALA A 26 5.41 -0.33 4.54
CA ALA A 26 6.44 -0.47 5.55
C ALA A 26 7.76 0.08 5.03
N GLU A 27 8.58 0.55 5.94
CA GLU A 27 9.90 1.09 5.64
C GLU A 27 10.98 0.30 6.37
N SER A 28 12.14 0.21 5.73
CA SER A 28 13.34 -0.41 6.28
C SER A 28 14.58 0.38 5.86
N GLU A 29 15.59 0.37 6.72
CA GLU A 29 16.92 0.94 6.45
C GLU A 29 17.92 -0.15 6.01
N ASP A 30 17.65 -1.42 6.33
CA ASP A 30 18.58 -2.55 6.24
C ASP A 30 18.04 -3.76 5.46
N LEU A 31 16.81 -3.67 4.91
CA LEU A 31 16.03 -4.76 4.30
C LEU A 31 15.66 -5.91 5.25
N LEU A 32 16.05 -5.86 6.52
CA LEU A 32 15.80 -6.91 7.52
C LEU A 32 14.73 -6.48 8.52
N THR A 33 14.86 -5.26 9.04
CA THR A 33 13.98 -4.69 10.04
C THR A 33 12.96 -3.78 9.36
N TRP A 34 11.68 -4.15 9.45
CA TRP A 34 10.59 -3.43 8.79
C TRP A 34 9.65 -2.80 9.81
N LYS A 35 9.35 -1.51 9.63
CA LYS A 35 8.35 -0.78 10.43
C LYS A 35 7.17 -0.41 9.54
N ARG A 36 5.98 -0.92 9.88
CA ARG A 36 4.73 -0.53 9.21
C ARG A 36 4.45 0.95 9.42
N ARG A 37 4.00 1.63 8.38
CA ARG A 37 3.65 3.05 8.39
C ARG A 37 2.14 3.20 8.54
N GLY A 38 1.76 4.01 9.53
CA GLY A 38 0.47 4.69 9.68
C GLY A 38 -0.80 3.95 9.20
N GLN A 39 -1.62 4.71 8.47
CA GLN A 39 -2.94 4.32 7.96
C GLN A 39 -2.83 3.55 6.64
N PRO A 40 -3.87 2.81 6.24
CA PRO A 40 -3.89 2.18 4.92
C PRO A 40 -3.82 3.23 3.80
N LEU A 41 -3.26 2.82 2.66
CA LEU A 41 -3.16 3.67 1.48
C LEU A 41 -4.52 3.96 0.82
N ARG A 42 -5.54 3.15 1.14
CA ARG A 42 -6.92 3.26 0.64
C ARG A 42 -7.93 3.04 1.77
N PRO A 43 -9.16 3.58 1.65
CA PRO A 43 -10.23 3.28 2.58
C PRO A 43 -10.46 1.77 2.75
N VAL A 44 -10.59 1.31 4.00
CA VAL A 44 -10.81 -0.11 4.34
C VAL A 44 -12.05 -0.67 3.64
N MET A 45 -13.08 0.16 3.49
CA MET A 45 -14.33 -0.18 2.81
C MET A 45 -14.15 -0.60 1.34
N GLU A 46 -13.06 -0.18 0.67
CA GLU A 46 -12.80 -0.56 -0.73
C GLU A 46 -12.36 -2.03 -0.86
N ASN A 47 -11.77 -2.63 0.17
CA ASN A 47 -11.34 -4.02 0.20
C ASN A 47 -10.44 -4.43 -1.00
N ARG A 48 -9.43 -3.61 -1.32
CA ARG A 48 -8.49 -3.84 -2.43
C ARG A 48 -7.04 -3.80 -1.95
N SER A 49 -6.41 -4.96 -1.85
CA SER A 49 -5.12 -5.12 -1.17
C SER A 49 -3.93 -5.47 -2.04
N SER A 50 -4.14 -5.87 -3.30
CA SER A 50 -3.05 -6.23 -4.23
C SER A 50 -2.34 -4.97 -4.76
N GLY A 51 -1.76 -4.20 -3.84
CA GLY A 51 -1.16 -2.91 -4.08
C GLY A 51 0.20 -3.01 -4.73
N MET A 52 0.43 -2.27 -5.80
CA MET A 52 1.73 -2.08 -6.42
C MET A 52 2.04 -0.58 -6.52
N LEU A 53 3.15 -0.15 -5.94
CA LEU A 53 3.58 1.24 -5.96
C LEU A 53 4.69 1.41 -7.00
N VAL A 54 4.45 2.26 -8.00
CA VAL A 54 5.35 2.47 -9.14
C VAL A 54 5.61 3.96 -9.30
N HIS A 55 6.89 4.35 -9.42
CA HIS A 55 7.25 5.71 -9.80
C HIS A 55 7.33 5.78 -11.33
N ASP A 56 6.59 6.69 -11.95
CA ASP A 56 6.56 6.82 -13.42
C ASP A 56 7.66 7.73 -14.00
N GLY A 57 8.56 8.23 -13.15
CA GLY A 57 9.56 9.23 -13.47
C GLY A 57 9.19 10.65 -13.03
N THR A 58 7.90 10.89 -12.77
CA THR A 58 7.36 12.20 -12.35
C THR A 58 6.60 12.14 -11.02
N GLU A 59 5.81 11.09 -10.79
CA GLU A 59 5.04 10.89 -9.57
C GLU A 59 4.91 9.41 -9.21
N TRP A 60 4.55 9.16 -7.96
CA TRP A 60 4.18 7.82 -7.50
C TRP A 60 2.75 7.48 -7.88
N ARG A 61 2.54 6.28 -8.40
CA ARG A 61 1.25 5.69 -8.73
C ARG A 61 1.01 4.45 -7.90
N LEU A 62 -0.17 4.33 -7.31
CA LEU A 62 -0.61 3.11 -6.67
C LEU A 62 -1.59 2.39 -7.60
N TYR A 63 -1.31 1.12 -7.88
CA TYR A 63 -2.21 0.23 -8.59
C TYR A 63 -2.78 -0.79 -7.62
N THR A 64 -4.05 -1.19 -7.80
CA THR A 64 -4.58 -2.43 -7.23
C THR A 64 -5.07 -3.35 -8.33
N THR A 65 -4.85 -4.65 -8.17
CA THR A 65 -5.03 -5.66 -9.25
C THR A 65 -5.89 -6.83 -8.79
N HIS A 66 -7.19 -6.60 -8.62
CA HIS A 66 -8.16 -7.64 -8.25
C HIS A 66 -8.91 -8.14 -9.48
N ASP A 67 -10.21 -7.86 -9.61
CA ASP A 67 -11.04 -8.13 -10.79
C ASP A 67 -10.66 -7.24 -11.98
N ARG A 68 -10.07 -6.08 -11.69
CA ARG A 68 -9.54 -5.12 -12.65
C ARG A 68 -8.30 -4.42 -12.08
N VAL A 69 -7.70 -3.58 -12.92
CA VAL A 69 -6.62 -2.67 -12.52
C VAL A 69 -7.22 -1.30 -12.22
N ASP A 70 -7.09 -0.85 -10.98
CA ASP A 70 -7.44 0.52 -10.59
C ASP A 70 -6.17 1.32 -10.32
N LEU A 71 -6.10 2.54 -10.86
CA LEU A 71 -5.00 3.49 -10.66
C LEU A 71 -5.43 4.58 -9.67
N TYR A 72 -4.60 4.80 -8.66
CA TYR A 72 -4.72 5.90 -7.71
C TYR A 72 -3.48 6.79 -7.79
N ARG A 73 -3.72 8.10 -7.87
CA ARG A 73 -2.68 9.14 -7.91
C ARG A 73 -2.70 9.94 -6.60
N PRO A 74 -1.58 10.57 -6.21
CA PRO A 74 -1.54 11.44 -5.05
C PRO A 74 -2.56 12.59 -5.21
N GLN A 75 -3.33 12.86 -4.16
CA GLN A 75 -4.13 14.09 -4.10
C GLN A 75 -3.19 15.27 -3.80
N ARG A 76 -3.35 16.38 -4.52
CA ARG A 76 -2.63 17.63 -4.27
C ARG A 76 -3.18 18.35 -3.05
#